data_AF-A0A5J4Q735-F1
#
_entry.id   AF-A0A5J4Q735-F1
#
_cell.length_a   1.000
_cell.length_b   1.000
_cell.length_c   1.000
_cell.angle_alpha   90.00
_cell.angle_beta   90.00
_cell.angle_gamma   90.00
#
_symmetry.space_group_name_H-M   'P 1'
#
loop_
_entity.id
_entity.type
_entity.pdbx_description
1 polymer ?
#
loop_
_entity_poly.entity_id
_entity_poly.type
_entity_poly.pdbx_seq_one_letter_code
_entity_poly.pdbx_strand_id
1 'polypeptide(L)' 'MKKEFGKWLMDVAKYVTTAFLISAFLGDIEERWIMYIIGSVTAIAPLLVGLWLIKK' A
#
# COMPACT_ATOMS: atom_id res chain seq x y z
N MET A 1 1.25 19.65 -9.20
CA MET A 1 1.04 18.40 -9.96
C MET A 1 1.90 17.21 -9.49
N LYS A 2 3.22 17.11 -9.78
CA LYS A 2 4.01 15.88 -9.44
C LYS A 2 4.10 15.56 -7.94
N LYS A 3 4.27 16.58 -7.09
CA LYS A 3 4.31 16.43 -5.63
C LYS A 3 2.94 16.11 -5.03
N GLU A 4 1.85 16.64 -5.61
CA GLU A 4 0.48 16.32 -5.19
C GLU A 4 0.12 14.89 -5.55
N PHE A 5 0.52 14.44 -6.75
CA PHE A 5 0.37 13.04 -7.14
C PHE A 5 1.20 12.11 -6.23
N GLY A 6 2.41 12.52 -5.85
CA GLY A 6 3.22 11.79 -4.88
C GLY A 6 2.55 11.69 -3.50
N LYS A 7 1.95 12.78 -3.00
CA LYS A 7 1.17 12.77 -1.74
C LYS A 7 -0.06 11.87 -1.85
N TRP A 8 -0.78 11.94 -2.97
CA TRP A 8 -1.93 11.08 -3.23
C TRP A 8 -1.54 9.59 -3.22
N LEU A 9 -0.41 9.21 -3.83
CA LEU A 9 0.11 7.85 -3.78
C LEU A 9 0.47 7.40 -2.36
N MET A 10 1.01 8.31 -1.53
CA MET A 10 1.26 8.00 -0.12
C MET A 10 -0.05 7.77 0.66
N ASP A 11 -1.12 8.50 0.34
CA ASP A 11 -2.43 8.29 0.97
C ASP A 11 -3.07 6.97 0.50
N VAL A 12 -2.95 6.62 -0.79
CA VAL A 12 -3.34 5.30 -1.29
C VAL A 12 -2.59 4.19 -0.54
N ALA A 13 -1.28 4.31 -0.37
CA ALA A 13 -0.48 3.32 0.37
C ALA A 13 -0.98 3.13 1.80
N LYS A 14 -1.33 4.21 2.51
CA LYS A 14 -1.92 4.13 3.86
C LYS A 14 -3.22 3.35 3.86
N TYR A 15 -4.16 3.69 2.96
CA TYR A 15 -5.46 3.03 2.92
C TYR A 15 -5.37 1.55 2.57
N VAL A 16 -4.53 1.20 1.59
CA VAL A 16 -4.26 -0.20 1.22
C VAL A 16 -3.65 -0.95 2.41
N THR A 17 -2.68 -0.35 3.10
CA THR A 17 -2.07 -0.96 4.30
C THR A 17 -3.09 -1.19 5.40
N THR A 18 -3.98 -0.22 5.66
CA THR A 18 -5.02 -0.37 6.68
C THR A 18 -5.99 -1.50 6.32
N ALA A 19 -6.49 -1.53 5.09
CA ALA A 19 -7.38 -2.59 4.63
C ALA A 19 -6.70 -3.96 4.73
N PHE A 20 -5.44 -4.04 4.31
CA PHE A 20 -4.64 -5.24 4.39
C PHE A 20 -4.46 -5.74 5.82
N LEU A 21 -4.11 -4.85 6.77
CA LEU A 21 -3.97 -5.21 8.18
C LEU A 21 -5.28 -5.69 8.78
N ILE A 22 -6.39 -5.00 8.51
CA ILE A 22 -7.73 -5.42 8.97
C ILE A 22 -8.04 -6.82 8.45
N SER A 23 -7.85 -7.05 7.15
CA SER A 23 -8.07 -8.37 6.55
C SER A 23 -7.11 -9.43 7.07
N ALA A 24 -5.88 -9.08 7.47
CA ALA A 24 -4.92 -10.03 8.04
C ALA A 24 -5.27 -10.43 9.47
N PHE A 25 -5.89 -9.53 10.25
CA PHE A 25 -6.33 -9.82 11.62
C PHE A 25 -7.72 -10.44 11.70
N LEU A 26 -8.64 -10.05 10.80
CA LEU A 26 -10.05 -10.47 10.85
C LEU A 26 -10.43 -11.49 9.79
N GLY A 27 -9.63 -11.65 8.73
CA GLY A 27 -9.93 -12.54 7.62
C GLY A 27 -9.39 -13.95 7.84
N ASP A 28 -10.25 -14.95 7.71
CA ASP A 28 -9.81 -16.34 7.59
C ASP A 28 -9.57 -16.65 6.11
N ILE A 29 -8.40 -16.25 5.63
CA ILE A 29 -7.99 -16.42 4.23
C ILE A 29 -7.23 -17.74 4.12
N GLU A 30 -7.69 -18.66 3.26
CA GLU A 30 -7.04 -19.96 3.02
C GLU A 30 -5.61 -19.78 2.47
N GLU A 31 -5.41 -18.85 1.54
CA GLU A 31 -4.13 -18.61 0.85
C GLU A 31 -3.38 -17.40 1.45
N ARG A 32 -3.05 -17.46 2.75
CA ARG A 32 -2.42 -16.35 3.50
C ARG A 32 -1.14 -15.83 2.85
N TRP A 33 -0.35 -16.70 2.23
CA TRP A 33 0.92 -16.34 1.58
C TRP A 33 0.71 -15.43 0.36
N ILE A 34 -0.30 -15.70 -0.47
CA ILE A 34 -0.68 -14.84 -1.61
C ILE A 34 -1.09 -13.47 -1.09
N MET A 35 -1.88 -13.45 -0.03
CA MET A 35 -2.32 -12.22 0.60
C MET A 35 -1.14 -11.38 1.09
N TYR A 36 -0.16 -11.99 1.78
CA TYR A 36 1.05 -11.28 2.25
C TYR A 36 1.86 -10.69 1.09
N ILE A 37 2.05 -11.43 0.00
CA ILE A 37 2.81 -10.95 -1.17
C ILE A 37 2.07 -9.81 -1.86
N ILE A 38 0.80 -9.99 -2.21
CA ILE A 38 0.01 -8.98 -2.93
C ILE A 38 -0.18 -7.74 -2.08
N GLY A 39 -0.54 -7.90 -0.80
CA GLY A 39 -0.71 -6.80 0.14
C GLY A 39 0.58 -5.99 0.31
N SER A 40 1.72 -6.67 0.44
CA SER A 40 3.01 -6.00 0.56
C SER A 40 3.39 -5.24 -0.71
N VAL A 41 3.24 -5.85 -1.89
CA VAL A 41 3.55 -5.18 -3.17
C VAL A 41 2.64 -3.96 -3.39
N THR A 42 1.34 -4.11 -3.16
CA THR A 42 0.35 -3.04 -3.36
C THR A 42 0.44 -1.91 -2.34
N ALA A 43 1.01 -2.15 -1.15
CA ALA A 43 1.33 -1.09 -0.19
C ALA A 43 2.68 -0.41 -0.48
N ILE A 44 3.73 -1.20 -0.74
CA ILE A 44 5.10 -0.69 -0.87
C ILE A 44 5.31 0.07 -2.18
N ALA A 45 4.77 -0.41 -3.30
CA ALA A 45 4.94 0.23 -4.60
C ALA A 45 4.45 1.69 -4.64
N PRO A 46 3.20 2.02 -4.27
CA PRO A 46 2.74 3.41 -4.25
C PRO A 46 3.47 4.26 -3.19
N LEU A 47 3.91 3.69 -2.07
CA LEU A 47 4.70 4.41 -1.08
C LEU A 47 6.07 4.83 -1.64
N LEU A 48 6.80 3.90 -2.27
CA LEU A 48 8.12 4.16 -2.85
C LEU A 48 8.03 5.17 -4.00
N VAL A 49 7.07 5.00 -4.90
CA VAL A 49 6.85 5.93 -6.03
C VAL A 49 6.39 7.29 -5.51
N GLY A 50 5.50 7.32 -4.53
CA GLY A 50 5.03 8.56 -3.89
C GLY A 50 6.15 9.35 -3.24
N LEU A 51 7.01 8.68 -2.47
CA LEU A 51 8.19 9.30 -1.83
C LEU A 51 9.20 9.81 -2.87
N TRP A 52 9.47 9.04 -3.91
CA TRP A 52 10.37 9.44 -4.99
C TRP A 52 9.86 10.71 -5.70
N LEU A 53 8.56 10.79 -5.98
CA LEU A 53 7.94 11.96 -6.63
C LEU A 53 7.92 13.22 -5.76
N ILE A 54 7.93 13.08 -4.43
CA ILE A 54 7.99 14.21 -3.50
C ILE A 54 9.43 14.72 -3.35
N LYS A 55 10.40 13.80 -3.31
CA LYS A 55 11.83 14.13 -3.17
C LYS A 55 12.44 14.68 -4.46
N LYS A 56 11.86 14.37 -5.62
CA LYS A 56 12.22 14.93 -6.93
C LYS A 56 11.60 16.32 -7.14
#